data_AF-A0AAW0SR11-F1
#
_entry.id   AF-A0AAW0SR11-F1
#
_cell.length_a   1.000
_cell.length_b   1.000
_cell.length_c   1.000
_cell.angle_alpha   90.00
_cell.angle_beta   90.00
_cell.angle_gamma   90.00
#
_symmetry.space_group_name_H-M   'P 1'
#
loop_
_entity.id
_entity.type
_entity.pdbx_description
1 polymer ?
#
loop_
_entity_poly.entity_id
_entity_poly.type
_entity_poly.pdbx_seq_one_letter_code
_entity_poly.pdbx_strand_id
1 'polypeptide(L)'
;MSILEEELKELRQCVPRVIADSTVEACVPAMVRVKIEKTKYKQITACFQFDPQYPKSRALIELKSRYISEKLLDGLTKLSEELADKNLGKPQVLHVLRFVRNFIDENPLCCCSEEISNVKKKLIEGTDELKLRQKTSSVVLKVKEGQYYLKYNLTVPENYPDQQIKIEEKECNYPPVFRRWFLAQSVEIARQCVEPPKKKKPKDPPFVLRPSMEPVVSFLIDEAHRYVNSECKMCRKKAFPDDPKAVELDEYGALHVERVYCGHIYHYKCLDTYIKTPPFQKGKMCHTCGSRIFHDKWKLTAETVEARWAHKQAKQRELDEVVDFLS
;
A
#
# COMPACT_ATOMS: atom_id res chain seq x y z
N MET A 1 51.41 6.05 -21.96
CA MET A 1 50.39 5.63 -20.97
C MET A 1 49.26 5.03 -21.77
N SER A 2 48.72 3.88 -21.34
CA SER A 2 47.55 3.32 -22.03
C SER A 2 46.34 4.22 -21.77
N ILE A 3 45.39 4.29 -22.71
CA ILE A 3 44.15 5.08 -22.55
C ILE A 3 43.42 4.72 -21.25
N LEU A 4 43.51 3.44 -20.85
CA LEU A 4 42.98 2.93 -19.59
C LEU A 4 43.68 3.53 -18.36
N GLU A 5 45.01 3.65 -18.35
CA GLU A 5 45.75 4.26 -17.22
C GLU A 5 45.39 5.75 -17.04
N GLU A 6 45.20 6.46 -18.15
CA GLU A 6 44.76 7.87 -18.13
C GLU A 6 43.33 7.98 -17.59
N GLU A 7 42.41 7.13 -18.06
CA GLU A 7 41.03 7.06 -17.57
C GLU A 7 40.99 6.71 -16.06
N LEU A 8 41.78 5.73 -15.59
CA LEU A 8 41.83 5.37 -14.17
C LEU A 8 42.34 6.52 -13.30
N LYS A 9 43.33 7.27 -13.78
CA LYS A 9 43.85 8.45 -13.07
C LYS A 9 42.79 9.55 -13.02
N GLU A 10 42.08 9.78 -14.12
CA GLU A 10 40.97 10.73 -14.18
C GLU A 10 39.83 10.31 -13.24
N LEU A 11 39.41 9.04 -13.26
CA LEU A 11 38.32 8.53 -12.43
C LEU A 11 38.59 8.74 -10.93
N ARG A 12 39.82 8.47 -10.46
CA ARG A 12 40.20 8.69 -9.05
C ARG A 12 40.06 10.16 -8.62
N GLN A 13 40.29 11.10 -9.53
CA GLN A 13 40.24 12.54 -9.23
C GLN A 13 38.85 13.14 -9.46
N CYS A 14 38.16 12.68 -10.50
CA CYS A 14 36.95 13.29 -11.01
C CYS A 14 35.68 12.66 -10.44
N VAL A 15 35.63 11.35 -10.18
CA VAL A 15 34.39 10.69 -9.73
C VAL A 15 33.84 11.31 -8.45
N PRO A 16 34.63 11.51 -7.37
CA PRO A 16 34.11 12.12 -6.14
C PRO A 16 33.66 13.58 -6.31
N ARG A 17 34.15 14.28 -7.35
CA ARG A 17 33.84 15.70 -7.61
C ARG A 17 32.64 15.88 -8.55
N VAL A 18 32.53 15.00 -9.54
CA VAL A 18 31.58 15.10 -10.65
C VAL A 18 30.31 14.32 -10.36
N ILE A 19 30.41 13.23 -9.60
CA ILE A 19 29.29 12.35 -9.29
C ILE A 19 29.00 12.48 -7.81
N ALA A 20 27.95 13.24 -7.51
CA ALA A 20 27.48 13.41 -6.14
C ALA A 20 27.15 12.06 -5.50
N ASP A 21 27.41 11.95 -4.21
CA ASP A 21 27.11 10.78 -3.39
C ASP A 21 27.81 9.50 -3.88
N SER A 22 29.00 9.63 -4.47
CA SER A 22 29.79 8.50 -4.97
C SER A 22 31.08 8.27 -4.19
N THR A 23 31.42 6.99 -4.02
CA THR A 23 32.63 6.53 -3.35
C THR A 23 33.33 5.51 -4.24
N VAL A 24 34.59 5.76 -4.59
CA VAL A 24 35.40 4.82 -5.37
C VAL A 24 35.96 3.77 -4.41
N GLU A 25 35.45 2.54 -4.50
CA GLU A 25 35.89 1.41 -3.65
C GLU A 25 37.13 0.72 -4.22
N ALA A 26 37.19 0.59 -5.55
CA ALA A 26 38.34 0.03 -6.26
C ALA A 26 38.55 0.76 -7.58
N CYS A 27 39.80 1.01 -7.95
CA CYS A 27 40.14 1.62 -9.23
C CYS A 27 41.51 1.12 -9.67
N VAL A 28 41.55 -0.09 -10.22
CA VAL A 28 42.75 -0.78 -10.68
C VAL A 28 42.58 -1.21 -12.14
N PRO A 29 43.65 -1.52 -12.89
CA PRO A 29 43.55 -1.90 -14.30
C PRO A 29 42.62 -3.08 -14.58
N ALA A 30 42.46 -4.01 -13.65
CA ALA A 30 41.56 -5.14 -13.79
C ALA A 30 40.08 -4.78 -13.52
N MET A 31 39.82 -3.79 -12.65
CA MET A 31 38.46 -3.44 -12.26
C MET A 31 38.33 -2.03 -11.68
N VAL A 32 37.18 -1.41 -11.96
CA VAL A 32 36.71 -0.21 -11.27
C VAL A 32 35.42 -0.55 -10.54
N ARG A 33 35.33 -0.20 -9.26
CA ARG A 33 34.13 -0.33 -8.44
C ARG A 33 33.81 1.01 -7.81
N VAL A 34 32.60 1.50 -8.08
CA VAL A 34 32.10 2.75 -7.53
C VAL A 34 30.75 2.51 -6.89
N LYS A 35 30.62 2.91 -5.64
CA LYS A 35 29.35 2.91 -4.90
C LYS A 35 28.71 4.28 -5.06
N ILE A 36 27.45 4.33 -5.50
CA ILE A 36 26.63 5.52 -5.57
C ILE A 36 25.53 5.37 -4.52
N GLU A 37 25.47 6.25 -3.52
CA GLU A 37 24.58 6.15 -2.36
C GLU A 37 23.87 7.47 -2.09
N LYS A 38 22.70 7.70 -2.71
CA LYS A 38 21.88 8.89 -2.44
C LYS A 38 21.21 8.80 -1.07
N THR A 39 20.65 7.64 -0.78
CA THR A 39 20.10 7.30 0.54
C THR A 39 20.43 5.85 0.85
N LYS A 40 20.23 5.44 2.12
CA LYS A 40 20.42 4.05 2.56
C LYS A 40 19.75 3.03 1.64
N TYR A 41 18.57 3.36 1.10
CA TYR A 41 17.77 2.46 0.26
C TYR A 41 17.91 2.72 -1.25
N LYS A 42 18.55 3.84 -1.63
CA LYS A 42 18.85 4.21 -3.02
C LYS A 42 20.35 4.19 -3.22
N GLN A 43 20.91 3.00 -3.19
CA GLN A 43 22.33 2.75 -3.41
C GLN A 43 22.57 1.70 -4.49
N ILE A 44 23.55 1.94 -5.36
CA ILE A 44 23.99 1.02 -6.41
C ILE A 44 25.51 0.97 -6.39
N THR A 45 26.06 -0.24 -6.39
CA THR A 45 27.48 -0.49 -6.62
C THR A 45 27.65 -0.87 -8.08
N ALA A 46 28.33 -0.02 -8.85
CA ALA A 46 28.69 -0.28 -10.24
C ALA A 46 30.10 -0.89 -10.29
N CYS A 47 30.22 -2.07 -10.90
CA CYS A 47 31.48 -2.74 -11.16
C CYS A 47 31.74 -2.76 -12.66
N PHE A 48 32.97 -2.41 -13.04
CA PHE A 48 33.46 -2.42 -14.41
C PHE A 48 34.68 -3.32 -14.45
N GLN A 49 34.71 -4.23 -15.42
CA GLN A 49 35.89 -5.04 -15.74
C GLN A 49 36.28 -4.78 -17.19
N PHE A 50 37.59 -4.74 -17.44
CA PHE A 50 38.15 -4.41 -18.74
C PHE A 50 38.82 -5.62 -19.35
N ASP A 51 38.56 -5.86 -20.62
CA ASP A 51 39.34 -6.81 -21.42
C ASP A 51 40.60 -6.11 -22.00
N PRO A 52 41.54 -6.87 -22.60
CA PRO A 52 42.73 -6.28 -23.22
C PRO A 52 42.43 -5.40 -24.44
N GLN A 53 41.24 -5.50 -25.04
CA GLN A 53 40.84 -4.74 -26.23
C GLN A 53 40.23 -3.38 -25.89
N TYR A 54 39.92 -3.12 -24.62
CA TYR A 54 39.37 -1.86 -24.15
C TYR A 54 40.32 -0.69 -24.46
N PRO A 55 39.82 0.47 -24.95
CA PRO A 55 38.42 0.89 -25.06
C PRO A 55 37.73 0.55 -26.39
N LYS A 56 38.34 -0.25 -27.28
CA LYS A 56 37.70 -0.63 -28.56
C LYS A 56 36.53 -1.59 -28.37
N SER A 57 36.58 -2.39 -27.32
CA SER A 57 35.51 -3.22 -26.78
C SER A 57 34.80 -2.49 -25.63
N ARG A 58 33.60 -2.96 -25.29
CA ARG A 58 32.84 -2.44 -24.15
C ARG A 58 33.42 -2.94 -22.83
N ALA A 59 33.39 -2.12 -21.79
CA ALA A 59 33.62 -2.60 -20.43
C ALA A 59 32.50 -3.58 -20.02
N LEU A 60 32.85 -4.63 -19.28
CA LEU A 60 31.86 -5.51 -18.67
C LEU A 60 31.27 -4.82 -17.44
N ILE A 61 29.96 -4.55 -17.47
CA ILE A 61 29.26 -3.76 -16.46
C ILE A 61 28.39 -4.69 -15.60
N GLU A 62 28.53 -4.57 -14.29
CA GLU A 62 27.70 -5.29 -13.32
C GLU A 62 27.19 -4.30 -12.26
N LEU A 63 25.87 -4.18 -12.12
CA LEU A 63 25.24 -3.30 -11.14
C LEU A 63 24.65 -4.12 -9.99
N LYS A 64 25.02 -3.81 -8.75
CA LYS A 64 24.54 -4.49 -7.55
C LYS A 64 23.86 -3.53 -6.60
N SER A 65 22.79 -3.98 -5.95
CA SER A 65 22.15 -3.29 -4.84
C SER A 65 21.56 -4.30 -3.87
N ARG A 66 21.47 -3.93 -2.58
CA ARG A 66 20.75 -4.72 -1.57
C ARG A 66 19.25 -4.36 -1.50
N TYR A 67 18.85 -3.24 -2.09
CA TYR A 67 17.52 -2.65 -1.88
C TYR A 67 16.75 -2.40 -3.18
N ILE A 68 17.44 -2.39 -4.32
CA ILE A 68 16.82 -2.28 -5.63
C ILE A 68 16.64 -3.68 -6.20
N SER A 69 15.46 -3.95 -6.78
CA SER A 69 15.14 -5.27 -7.33
C SER A 69 16.10 -5.68 -8.46
N GLU A 70 16.43 -6.97 -8.52
CA GLU A 70 17.30 -7.55 -9.55
C GLU A 70 16.78 -7.25 -10.95
N LYS A 71 15.46 -7.39 -11.17
CA LYS A 71 14.84 -7.07 -12.46
C LYS A 71 15.08 -5.62 -12.92
N LEU A 72 15.10 -4.66 -11.98
CA LEU A 72 15.39 -3.27 -12.32
C LEU A 72 16.89 -3.06 -12.58
N LEU A 73 17.75 -3.72 -11.81
CA LEU A 73 19.20 -3.70 -12.02
C LEU A 73 19.59 -4.33 -13.36
N ASP A 74 18.98 -5.43 -13.76
CA ASP A 74 19.21 -6.08 -15.06
C ASP A 74 18.83 -5.15 -16.21
N GLY A 75 17.67 -4.48 -16.09
CA GLY A 75 17.22 -3.48 -17.05
C GLY A 75 18.18 -2.29 -17.13
N LEU A 76 18.63 -1.78 -15.98
CA LEU A 76 19.59 -0.67 -15.92
C LEU A 76 20.98 -1.07 -16.44
N THR A 77 21.40 -2.32 -16.22
CA THR A 77 22.67 -2.86 -16.74
C THR A 77 22.62 -2.92 -18.25
N LYS A 78 21.54 -3.43 -18.86
CA LYS A 78 21.36 -3.42 -20.32
C LYS A 78 21.42 -2.01 -20.91
N LEU A 79 20.74 -1.04 -20.30
CA LEU A 79 20.80 0.36 -20.75
C LEU A 79 22.20 0.97 -20.59
N SER A 80 22.93 0.56 -19.56
CA SER A 80 24.31 0.99 -19.32
C SER A 80 25.27 0.40 -20.36
N GLU A 81 25.07 -0.85 -20.74
CA GLU A 81 25.80 -1.52 -21.82
C GLU A 81 25.54 -0.85 -23.18
N GLU A 82 24.29 -0.54 -23.51
CA GLU A 82 23.96 0.20 -24.74
C GLU A 82 24.60 1.59 -24.79
N LEU A 83 24.74 2.25 -23.63
CA LEU A 83 25.45 3.54 -23.53
C LEU A 83 26.95 3.36 -23.74
N ALA A 84 27.54 2.28 -23.20
CA ALA A 84 28.95 1.96 -23.40
C ALA A 84 29.26 1.64 -24.87
N ASP A 85 28.37 0.92 -25.55
CA ASP A 85 28.50 0.58 -26.98
C ASP A 85 28.47 1.82 -27.89
N LYS A 86 27.77 2.89 -27.49
CA LYS A 86 27.82 4.18 -28.20
C LYS A 86 29.15 4.92 -28.04
N ASN A 87 29.94 4.53 -27.05
CA ASN A 87 31.18 5.17 -26.66
C ASN A 87 32.41 4.29 -26.94
N LEU A 88 32.30 3.32 -27.85
CA LEU A 88 33.44 2.49 -28.27
C LEU A 88 34.57 3.35 -28.83
N GLY A 89 35.80 2.97 -28.48
CA GLY A 89 37.02 3.72 -28.78
C GLY A 89 37.31 4.91 -27.86
N LYS A 90 36.42 5.21 -26.90
CA LYS A 90 36.57 6.29 -25.91
C LYS A 90 36.46 5.74 -24.48
N PRO A 91 36.90 6.50 -23.46
CA PRO A 91 36.59 6.22 -22.05
C PRO A 91 35.07 6.07 -21.82
N GLN A 92 34.63 4.97 -21.20
CA GLN A 92 33.20 4.64 -21.04
C GLN A 92 32.72 4.82 -19.59
N VAL A 93 33.59 4.61 -18.60
CA VAL A 93 33.19 4.41 -17.20
C VAL A 93 32.49 5.64 -16.63
N LEU A 94 33.04 6.83 -16.86
CA LEU A 94 32.47 8.07 -16.33
C LEU A 94 31.07 8.36 -16.91
N HIS A 95 30.85 8.03 -18.19
CA HIS A 95 29.56 8.24 -18.83
C HIS A 95 28.48 7.32 -18.23
N VAL A 96 28.82 6.04 -18.03
CA VAL A 96 27.92 5.08 -17.39
C VAL A 96 27.62 5.48 -15.95
N LEU A 97 28.63 5.87 -15.17
CA LEU A 97 28.42 6.29 -13.78
C LEU A 97 27.51 7.51 -13.67
N ARG A 98 27.67 8.51 -14.55
CA ARG A 98 26.76 9.67 -14.63
C ARG A 98 25.34 9.25 -14.97
N PHE A 99 25.17 8.33 -15.92
CA PHE A 99 23.87 7.79 -16.29
C PHE A 99 23.18 7.07 -15.12
N VAL A 100 23.91 6.20 -14.41
CA VAL A 100 23.39 5.50 -13.23
C VAL A 100 22.99 6.48 -12.12
N ARG A 101 23.80 7.52 -11.86
CA ARG A 101 23.46 8.54 -10.86
C ARG A 101 22.20 9.31 -11.24
N ASN A 102 22.10 9.76 -12.48
CA ASN A 102 20.94 10.48 -13.00
C ASN A 102 19.68 9.60 -12.95
N PHE A 103 19.81 8.31 -13.26
CA PHE A 103 18.70 7.37 -13.16
C PHE A 103 18.12 7.31 -11.75
N ILE A 104 18.96 7.27 -10.71
CA ILE A 104 18.51 7.27 -9.30
C ILE A 104 17.77 8.57 -8.94
N ASP A 105 18.18 9.71 -9.48
CA ASP A 105 17.52 11.00 -9.24
C ASP A 105 16.17 11.10 -9.95
N GLU A 106 16.12 10.65 -11.21
CA GLU A 106 14.92 10.72 -12.03
C GLU A 106 13.88 9.65 -11.66
N ASN A 107 14.28 8.57 -10.99
CA ASN A 107 13.41 7.44 -10.65
C ASN A 107 13.36 7.17 -9.14
N PRO A 108 12.79 8.08 -8.32
CA PRO A 108 12.73 7.92 -6.87
C PRO A 108 11.91 6.71 -6.41
N LEU A 109 11.04 6.15 -7.26
CA LEU A 109 10.26 4.93 -6.95
C LEU A 109 11.08 3.63 -7.12
N CYS A 110 12.37 3.71 -7.48
CA CYS A 110 13.21 2.52 -7.65
C CYS A 110 13.33 1.66 -6.38
N CYS A 111 13.22 2.27 -5.19
CA CYS A 111 13.28 1.59 -3.90
C CYS A 111 12.05 0.73 -3.56
N CYS A 112 10.93 0.92 -4.26
CA CYS A 112 9.70 0.13 -4.09
C CYS A 112 9.25 -0.52 -5.40
N SER A 113 10.16 -0.70 -6.36
CA SER A 113 9.87 -1.26 -7.69
C SER A 113 9.31 -2.69 -7.62
N GLU A 114 9.76 -3.48 -6.64
CA GLU A 114 9.27 -4.84 -6.39
C GLU A 114 7.84 -4.83 -5.87
N GLU A 115 7.54 -4.03 -4.85
CA GLU A 115 6.18 -3.86 -4.31
C GLU A 115 5.21 -3.38 -5.41
N ILE A 116 5.63 -2.40 -6.22
CA ILE A 116 4.84 -1.92 -7.36
C ILE A 116 4.58 -3.06 -8.35
N SER A 117 5.59 -3.90 -8.61
CA SER A 117 5.44 -5.05 -9.53
C SER A 117 4.50 -6.11 -8.98
N ASN A 118 4.50 -6.35 -7.67
CA ASN A 118 3.59 -7.29 -7.01
C ASN A 118 2.15 -6.78 -7.02
N VAL A 119 1.96 -5.50 -6.68
CA VAL A 119 0.66 -4.85 -6.72
C VAL A 119 0.07 -4.86 -8.13
N LYS A 120 0.87 -4.60 -9.16
CA LYS A 120 0.39 -4.65 -10.55
C LYS A 120 -0.21 -5.99 -10.95
N LYS A 121 0.24 -7.10 -10.35
CA LYS A 121 -0.31 -8.45 -10.61
C LYS A 121 -1.71 -8.64 -10.00
N LYS A 122 -2.11 -7.81 -9.03
CA LYS A 122 -3.42 -7.86 -8.38
C LYS A 122 -4.49 -7.00 -9.06
N LEU A 123 -4.08 -6.09 -9.92
CA LEU A 123 -5.01 -5.20 -10.62
C LEU A 123 -5.82 -5.99 -11.63
N ILE A 124 -7.11 -5.68 -11.73
CA ILE A 124 -7.98 -6.23 -12.77
C ILE A 124 -7.76 -5.41 -14.05
N GLU A 125 -7.34 -6.09 -15.11
CA GLU A 125 -7.03 -5.44 -16.40
C GLU A 125 -8.27 -4.77 -17.00
N GLY A 126 -8.14 -3.53 -17.44
CA GLY A 126 -9.21 -2.74 -18.05
C GLY A 126 -10.11 -1.99 -17.07
N THR A 127 -10.11 -2.32 -15.79
CA THR A 127 -10.89 -1.62 -14.75
C THR A 127 -10.01 -0.79 -13.82
N ASP A 128 -8.92 -1.38 -13.33
CA ASP A 128 -8.04 -0.75 -12.35
C ASP A 128 -6.84 -0.10 -13.03
N GLU A 129 -6.41 1.04 -12.48
CA GLU A 129 -5.28 1.80 -13.01
C GLU A 129 -4.28 2.09 -11.89
N LEU A 130 -3.00 1.81 -12.16
CA LEU A 130 -1.89 2.20 -11.30
C LEU A 130 -0.90 3.06 -12.10
N LYS A 131 -0.91 4.37 -11.86
CA LYS A 131 -0.06 5.34 -12.57
C LYS A 131 1.12 5.74 -11.69
N LEU A 132 2.34 5.56 -12.21
CA LEU A 132 3.57 5.95 -11.54
C LEU A 132 3.95 7.39 -11.90
N ARG A 133 4.25 8.21 -10.90
CA ARG A 133 4.70 9.59 -11.06
C ARG A 133 6.07 9.76 -10.43
N GLN A 134 7.11 9.58 -11.25
CA GLN A 134 8.50 9.65 -10.77
C GLN A 134 8.85 11.04 -10.23
N LYS A 135 8.51 12.13 -10.96
CA LYS A 135 8.83 13.51 -10.55
C LYS A 135 8.30 13.90 -9.16
N THR A 136 7.14 13.38 -8.77
CA THR A 136 6.51 13.66 -7.47
C THR A 136 6.72 12.53 -6.47
N SER A 137 7.51 11.51 -6.80
CA SER A 137 7.70 10.31 -5.98
C SER A 137 6.37 9.71 -5.51
N SER A 138 5.40 9.58 -6.42
CA SER A 138 4.05 9.15 -6.05
C SER A 138 3.44 8.13 -7.00
N VAL A 139 2.50 7.35 -6.47
CA VAL A 139 1.75 6.31 -7.16
C VAL A 139 0.27 6.66 -7.03
N VAL A 140 -0.42 6.78 -8.17
CA VAL A 140 -1.86 7.03 -8.20
C VAL A 140 -2.55 5.71 -8.48
N LEU A 141 -3.30 5.23 -7.49
CA LEU A 141 -4.17 4.05 -7.58
C LEU A 141 -5.58 4.52 -7.90
N LYS A 142 -6.22 3.86 -8.86
CA LYS A 142 -7.65 3.96 -9.14
C LYS A 142 -8.20 2.54 -9.26
N VAL A 143 -9.18 2.21 -8.42
CA VAL A 143 -9.85 0.90 -8.40
C VAL A 143 -11.31 1.13 -8.72
N LYS A 144 -11.89 0.29 -9.58
CA LYS A 144 -13.29 0.42 -10.01
C LYS A 144 -13.99 -0.92 -9.98
N GLU A 145 -15.15 -0.96 -9.34
CA GLU A 145 -16.03 -2.12 -9.29
C GLU A 145 -17.47 -1.66 -9.58
N GLY A 146 -18.02 -2.07 -10.73
CA GLY A 146 -19.30 -1.56 -11.22
C GLY A 146 -19.27 -0.02 -11.40
N GLN A 147 -20.19 0.67 -10.73
CA GLN A 147 -20.24 2.15 -10.71
C GLN A 147 -19.46 2.76 -9.54
N TYR A 148 -18.93 1.95 -8.62
CA TYR A 148 -18.13 2.43 -7.50
C TYR A 148 -16.66 2.54 -7.89
N TYR A 149 -15.99 3.56 -7.37
CA TYR A 149 -14.57 3.77 -7.58
C TYR A 149 -13.93 4.48 -6.41
N LEU A 150 -12.65 4.20 -6.24
CA LEU A 150 -11.78 4.96 -5.35
C LEU A 150 -10.48 5.33 -6.07
N LYS A 151 -9.94 6.49 -5.71
CA LYS A 151 -8.72 7.03 -6.28
C LYS A 151 -7.87 7.66 -5.19
N TYR A 152 -6.69 7.11 -4.99
CA TYR A 152 -5.75 7.52 -3.96
C TYR A 152 -4.40 7.88 -4.58
N ASN A 153 -3.73 8.87 -4.01
CA ASN A 153 -2.35 9.21 -4.30
C ASN A 153 -1.48 8.79 -3.11
N LEU A 154 -0.54 7.88 -3.36
CA LEU A 154 0.41 7.37 -2.37
C LEU A 154 1.77 7.99 -2.67
N THR A 155 2.31 8.80 -1.75
CA THR A 155 3.61 9.46 -1.91
C THR A 155 4.68 8.73 -1.11
N VAL A 156 5.77 8.38 -1.78
CA VAL A 156 6.91 7.64 -1.20
C VAL A 156 7.91 8.66 -0.64
N PRO A 157 8.21 8.61 0.67
CA PRO A 157 9.19 9.50 1.29
C PRO A 157 10.62 9.16 0.87
N GLU A 158 11.56 10.07 1.12
CA GLU A 158 12.93 9.92 0.66
C GLU A 158 13.69 8.74 1.29
N ASN A 159 13.45 8.50 2.59
CA ASN A 159 14.07 7.44 3.37
C ASN A 159 13.20 6.17 3.49
N TYR A 160 12.30 5.94 2.54
CA TYR A 160 11.48 4.73 2.50
C TYR A 160 12.36 3.46 2.45
N PRO A 161 12.09 2.40 3.26
CA PRO A 161 10.91 2.16 4.09
C PRO A 161 11.00 2.60 5.57
N ASP A 162 12.00 3.38 5.99
CA ASP A 162 12.08 3.86 7.39
C ASP A 162 10.93 4.82 7.75
N GLN A 163 10.35 5.46 6.72
CA GLN A 163 9.18 6.33 6.85
C GLN A 163 8.00 5.73 6.06
N GLN A 164 6.81 5.83 6.65
CA GLN A 164 5.58 5.37 5.99
C GLN A 164 5.24 6.23 4.77
N ILE A 165 4.58 5.61 3.79
CA ILE A 165 3.99 6.34 2.66
C ILE A 165 2.89 7.30 3.14
N LYS A 166 2.81 8.46 2.47
CA LYS A 166 1.70 9.39 2.69
C LYS A 166 0.54 9.02 1.78
N ILE A 167 -0.64 8.78 2.36
CA ILE A 167 -1.84 8.38 1.63
C ILE A 167 -2.81 9.56 1.59
N GLU A 168 -3.19 9.97 0.39
CA GLU A 168 -4.16 11.03 0.17
C GLU A 168 -5.30 10.53 -0.70
N GLU A 169 -6.53 10.70 -0.24
CA GLU A 169 -7.70 10.46 -1.07
C GLU A 169 -7.86 11.59 -2.10
N LYS A 170 -8.10 11.24 -3.36
CA LYS A 170 -8.38 12.19 -4.44
C LYS A 170 -9.85 12.18 -4.82
N GLU A 171 -10.40 11.02 -5.11
CA GLU A 171 -11.80 10.85 -5.48
C GLU A 171 -12.32 9.53 -4.91
N CYS A 172 -13.54 9.51 -4.37
CA CYS A 172 -14.16 8.31 -3.82
C CYS A 172 -15.68 8.52 -3.78
N ASN A 173 -16.44 7.62 -4.39
CA ASN A 173 -17.90 7.67 -4.38
C ASN A 173 -18.55 6.61 -3.47
N TYR A 174 -17.76 5.99 -2.59
CA TYR A 174 -18.28 5.14 -1.52
C TYR A 174 -18.98 5.98 -0.43
N PRO A 175 -19.89 5.37 0.37
CA PRO A 175 -20.54 6.05 1.47
C PRO A 175 -19.51 6.63 2.46
N PRO A 176 -19.81 7.75 3.14
CA PRO A 176 -18.85 8.46 4.00
C PRO A 176 -18.19 7.61 5.10
N VAL A 177 -18.90 6.61 5.64
CA VAL A 177 -18.35 5.67 6.64
C VAL A 177 -17.22 4.82 6.03
N PHE A 178 -17.42 4.27 4.84
CA PHE A 178 -16.43 3.46 4.14
C PHE A 178 -15.25 4.29 3.65
N ARG A 179 -15.53 5.48 3.11
CA ARG A 179 -14.51 6.44 2.69
C ARG A 179 -13.52 6.77 3.82
N ARG A 180 -14.05 7.12 5.00
CA ARG A 180 -13.24 7.38 6.21
C ARG A 180 -12.45 6.13 6.63
N TRP A 181 -13.09 4.97 6.59
CA TRP A 181 -12.47 3.72 6.98
C TRP A 181 -11.33 3.31 6.04
N PHE A 182 -11.50 3.40 4.71
CA PHE A 182 -10.44 3.10 3.74
C PHE A 182 -9.19 3.93 4.05
N LEU A 183 -9.35 5.25 4.18
CA LEU A 183 -8.22 6.14 4.47
C LEU A 183 -7.58 5.82 5.84
N ALA A 184 -8.38 5.71 6.91
CA ALA A 184 -7.86 5.47 8.25
C ALA A 184 -7.17 4.11 8.37
N GLN A 185 -7.74 3.06 7.76
CA GLN A 185 -7.17 1.72 7.77
C GLN A 185 -5.90 1.65 6.93
N SER A 186 -5.86 2.29 5.77
CA SER A 186 -4.63 2.40 4.96
C SER A 186 -3.51 3.10 5.73
N VAL A 187 -3.81 4.21 6.42
CA VAL A 187 -2.83 4.91 7.25
C VAL A 187 -2.34 4.04 8.41
N GLU A 188 -3.24 3.30 9.08
CA GLU A 188 -2.84 2.40 10.16
C GLU A 188 -2.01 1.21 9.66
N ILE A 189 -2.31 0.64 8.49
CA ILE A 189 -1.48 -0.42 7.87
C ILE A 189 -0.08 0.13 7.58
N ALA A 190 0.01 1.32 6.98
CA ALA A 190 1.28 1.98 6.71
C ALA A 190 2.07 2.24 8.00
N ARG A 191 1.40 2.71 9.06
CA ARG A 191 2.00 2.92 10.38
C ARG A 191 2.54 1.62 10.97
N GLN A 192 1.79 0.52 10.90
CA GLN A 192 2.21 -0.79 11.43
C GLN A 192 3.42 -1.41 10.71
N CYS A 193 3.75 -0.93 9.51
CA CYS A 193 4.95 -1.34 8.79
C CYS A 193 6.22 -0.65 9.31
N VAL A 194 6.10 0.56 9.87
CA VAL A 194 7.25 1.40 10.26
C VAL A 194 7.36 1.65 11.78
N GLU A 195 6.25 1.56 12.50
CA GLU A 195 6.19 1.77 13.94
C GLU A 195 5.78 0.49 14.69
N PRO A 196 6.36 0.26 15.88
CA PRO A 196 5.94 -0.86 16.72
C PRO A 196 4.48 -0.73 17.18
N PRO A 197 3.86 -1.85 17.60
CA PRO A 197 2.54 -1.82 18.21
C PRO A 197 2.51 -0.91 19.45
N LYS A 198 1.45 -0.10 19.59
CA LYS A 198 1.27 0.78 20.76
C LYS A 198 1.20 0.01 22.08
N LYS A 199 0.73 -1.24 22.05
CA LYS A 199 0.70 -2.15 23.20
C LYS A 199 1.50 -3.40 22.84
N LYS A 200 2.70 -3.52 23.41
CA LYS A 200 3.55 -4.72 23.26
C LYS A 200 3.10 -5.77 24.25
N LYS A 201 2.90 -7.02 23.80
CA LYS A 201 2.76 -8.14 24.74
C LYS A 201 4.16 -8.64 25.11
N PRO A 202 4.35 -9.16 26.33
CA PRO A 202 5.67 -9.62 26.80
C PRO A 202 6.32 -10.72 25.94
N LYS A 203 5.51 -11.47 25.17
CA LYS A 203 5.95 -12.58 24.32
C LYS A 203 6.01 -12.22 22.82
N ASP A 204 5.75 -10.97 22.46
CA ASP A 204 5.78 -10.58 21.04
C ASP A 204 7.24 -10.52 20.55
N PRO A 205 7.52 -10.99 19.31
CA PRO A 205 8.85 -10.88 18.74
C PRO A 205 9.26 -9.41 18.56
N PRO A 206 10.57 -9.12 18.44
CA PRO A 206 11.05 -7.78 18.12
C PRO A 206 10.39 -7.24 16.85
N PHE A 207 10.05 -5.96 16.87
CA PHE A 207 9.49 -5.28 15.71
C PHE A 207 10.53 -5.20 14.59
N VAL A 208 10.10 -5.54 13.37
CA VAL A 208 10.93 -5.47 12.16
C VAL A 208 10.27 -4.51 11.18
N LEU A 209 11.06 -3.55 10.69
CA LEU A 209 10.64 -2.62 9.65
C LEU A 209 10.27 -3.37 8.38
N ARG A 210 9.14 -3.02 7.78
CA ARG A 210 8.69 -3.60 6.53
C ARG A 210 8.25 -2.50 5.56
N PRO A 211 8.36 -2.72 4.25
CA PRO A 211 7.76 -1.84 3.26
C PRO A 211 6.23 -1.74 3.43
N SER A 212 5.66 -0.57 3.14
CA SER A 212 4.22 -0.27 3.33
C SER A 212 3.42 -0.11 2.03
N MET A 213 4.06 0.02 0.86
CA MET A 213 3.36 0.23 -0.41
C MET A 213 2.49 -0.96 -0.77
N GLU A 214 3.05 -2.17 -0.79
CA GLU A 214 2.32 -3.38 -1.15
C GLU A 214 1.12 -3.68 -0.22
N PRO A 215 1.26 -3.71 1.12
CA PRO A 215 0.14 -4.05 1.99
C PRO A 215 -0.98 -3.00 1.96
N VAL A 216 -0.64 -1.71 1.83
CA VAL A 216 -1.65 -0.64 1.74
C VAL A 216 -2.42 -0.72 0.44
N VAL A 217 -1.72 -0.85 -0.70
CA VAL A 217 -2.40 -0.88 -2.00
C VAL A 217 -3.20 -2.17 -2.17
N SER A 218 -2.67 -3.31 -1.70
CA SER A 218 -3.41 -4.58 -1.69
C SER A 218 -4.73 -4.45 -0.92
N PHE A 219 -4.69 -3.88 0.29
CA PHE A 219 -5.88 -3.64 1.08
C PHE A 219 -6.93 -2.80 0.33
N LEU A 220 -6.51 -1.71 -0.34
CA LEU A 220 -7.41 -0.86 -1.10
C LEU A 220 -8.06 -1.58 -2.28
N ILE A 221 -7.29 -2.39 -3.02
CA ILE A 221 -7.80 -3.20 -4.13
C ILE A 221 -8.80 -4.23 -3.61
N ASP A 222 -8.35 -5.08 -2.69
CA ASP A 222 -9.12 -6.22 -2.19
C ASP A 222 -10.46 -5.78 -1.59
N GLU A 223 -10.45 -4.73 -0.75
CA GLU A 223 -11.65 -4.28 -0.06
C GLU A 223 -12.58 -3.45 -0.96
N ALA A 224 -12.06 -2.70 -1.95
CA ALA A 224 -12.91 -2.01 -2.92
C ALA A 224 -13.77 -3.00 -3.72
N HIS A 225 -13.17 -4.03 -4.30
CA HIS A 225 -13.93 -5.04 -5.05
C HIS A 225 -14.86 -5.85 -4.14
N ARG A 226 -14.39 -6.16 -2.92
CA ARG A 226 -15.18 -6.95 -1.96
C ARG A 226 -16.46 -6.25 -1.52
N TYR A 227 -16.41 -4.96 -1.17
CA TYR A 227 -17.59 -4.32 -0.55
C TYR A 227 -18.75 -4.15 -1.53
N VAL A 228 -18.50 -3.80 -2.79
CA VAL A 228 -19.57 -3.60 -3.78
C VAL A 228 -20.40 -4.87 -3.98
N ASN A 229 -19.74 -6.02 -3.93
CA ASN A 229 -20.36 -7.33 -4.10
C ASN A 229 -20.79 -7.98 -2.77
N SER A 230 -20.65 -7.27 -1.66
CA SER A 230 -20.95 -7.83 -0.35
C SER A 230 -22.43 -7.70 0.03
N GLU A 231 -22.92 -8.74 0.70
CA GLU A 231 -24.29 -8.83 1.18
C GLU A 231 -24.38 -8.52 2.67
N CYS A 232 -25.53 -7.97 3.07
CA CYS A 232 -25.90 -7.85 4.47
C CYS A 232 -25.99 -9.23 5.13
N LYS A 233 -25.25 -9.43 6.23
CA LYS A 233 -25.17 -10.75 6.88
C LYS A 233 -26.45 -11.18 7.62
N MET A 234 -27.44 -10.29 7.74
CA MET A 234 -28.76 -10.62 8.27
C MET A 234 -29.75 -10.98 7.17
N CYS A 235 -30.03 -10.05 6.24
CA CYS A 235 -31.08 -10.24 5.24
C CYS A 235 -30.60 -10.87 3.93
N ARG A 236 -29.29 -11.07 3.75
CA ARG A 236 -28.64 -11.64 2.54
C ARG A 236 -28.88 -10.86 1.25
N LYS A 237 -29.47 -9.67 1.33
CA LYS A 237 -29.59 -8.76 0.20
C LYS A 237 -28.27 -8.03 -0.03
N LYS A 238 -28.01 -7.66 -1.29
CA LYS A 238 -26.88 -6.81 -1.67
C LYS A 238 -26.90 -5.54 -0.82
N ALA A 239 -25.77 -5.23 -0.20
CA ALA A 239 -25.70 -4.10 0.71
C ALA A 239 -25.55 -2.77 -0.02
N PHE A 240 -24.76 -2.77 -1.09
CA PHE A 240 -24.56 -1.60 -1.93
C PHE A 240 -25.51 -1.65 -3.13
N PRO A 241 -26.32 -0.60 -3.38
CA PRO A 241 -27.08 -0.50 -4.62
C PRO A 241 -26.15 -0.40 -5.83
N ASP A 242 -26.61 -0.76 -7.03
CA ASP A 242 -25.79 -0.71 -8.25
C ASP A 242 -25.38 0.73 -8.62
N ASP A 243 -26.25 1.71 -8.35
CA ASP A 243 -25.95 3.14 -8.49
C ASP A 243 -25.52 3.73 -7.13
N PRO A 244 -24.28 4.24 -6.99
CA PRO A 244 -23.80 4.93 -5.80
C PRO A 244 -24.68 6.10 -5.36
N LYS A 245 -25.45 6.72 -6.27
CA LYS A 245 -26.37 7.81 -5.93
C LYS A 245 -27.61 7.34 -5.17
N ALA A 246 -27.96 6.06 -5.29
CA ALA A 246 -29.08 5.45 -4.57
C ALA A 246 -28.70 4.99 -3.16
N VAL A 247 -27.45 5.21 -2.74
CA VAL A 247 -26.99 4.89 -1.38
C VAL A 247 -27.75 5.74 -0.36
N GLU A 248 -28.30 5.06 0.64
CA GLU A 248 -28.91 5.71 1.81
C GLU A 248 -27.84 6.40 2.66
N LEU A 249 -27.83 7.73 2.61
CA LEU A 249 -26.87 8.56 3.35
C LEU A 249 -27.35 8.87 4.77
N ASP A 250 -28.65 8.75 5.05
CA ASP A 250 -29.15 8.89 6.41
C ASP A 250 -28.61 7.75 7.29
N GLU A 251 -27.88 8.12 8.33
CA GLU A 251 -27.28 7.22 9.31
C GLU A 251 -28.30 6.36 10.07
N TYR A 252 -29.59 6.73 10.03
CA TYR A 252 -30.71 6.00 10.64
C TYR A 252 -31.66 5.40 9.59
N GLY A 253 -31.38 5.58 8.30
CA GLY A 253 -32.15 5.04 7.20
C GLY A 253 -32.13 3.51 7.18
N ALA A 254 -33.22 2.86 6.78
CA ALA A 254 -33.37 1.42 6.93
C ALA A 254 -32.32 0.60 6.15
N LEU A 255 -31.91 1.11 4.98
CA LEU A 255 -30.93 0.49 4.07
C LEU A 255 -29.52 1.07 4.21
N HIS A 256 -29.29 1.96 5.19
CA HIS A 256 -27.95 2.48 5.44
C HIS A 256 -26.98 1.34 5.74
N VAL A 257 -25.82 1.33 5.08
CA VAL A 257 -24.85 0.24 5.21
C VAL A 257 -23.90 0.54 6.36
N GLU A 258 -23.94 -0.33 7.35
CA GLU A 258 -23.07 -0.28 8.53
C GLU A 258 -21.98 -1.35 8.45
N ARG A 259 -20.76 -0.96 8.83
CA ARG A 259 -19.63 -1.86 8.96
C ARG A 259 -19.32 -2.08 10.44
N VAL A 260 -19.44 -3.33 10.91
CA VAL A 260 -19.04 -3.69 12.27
C VAL A 260 -17.52 -3.90 12.35
N TYR A 261 -16.96 -3.84 13.56
CA TYR A 261 -15.50 -3.90 13.75
C TYR A 261 -14.83 -5.16 13.19
N CYS A 262 -15.55 -6.29 13.13
CA CYS A 262 -15.04 -7.51 12.51
C CYS A 262 -15.00 -7.48 10.97
N GLY A 263 -15.39 -6.36 10.33
CA GLY A 263 -15.35 -6.14 8.88
C GLY A 263 -16.59 -6.63 8.12
N HIS A 264 -17.54 -7.27 8.80
CA HIS A 264 -18.80 -7.65 8.18
C HIS A 264 -19.76 -6.46 8.10
N ILE A 265 -20.69 -6.53 7.15
CA ILE A 265 -21.61 -5.44 6.87
C ILE A 265 -23.07 -5.84 7.08
N TYR A 266 -23.87 -4.85 7.43
CA TYR A 266 -25.27 -4.98 7.76
C TYR A 266 -26.03 -3.74 7.29
N HIS A 267 -27.30 -3.89 6.92
CA HIS A 267 -28.20 -2.75 6.87
C HIS A 267 -28.51 -2.28 8.29
N TYR A 268 -28.63 -0.97 8.50
CA TYR A 268 -28.91 -0.36 9.80
C TYR A 268 -30.13 -1.00 10.48
N LYS A 269 -31.28 -1.10 9.79
CA LYS A 269 -32.50 -1.71 10.36
C LYS A 269 -32.30 -3.17 10.75
N CYS A 270 -31.54 -3.93 9.96
CA CYS A 270 -31.24 -5.32 10.26
C CYS A 270 -30.36 -5.44 11.51
N LEU A 271 -29.32 -4.62 11.61
CA LEU A 271 -28.39 -4.62 12.75
C LEU A 271 -29.10 -4.13 14.01
N ASP A 272 -29.88 -3.05 13.91
CA ASP A 272 -30.63 -2.47 15.03
C ASP A 272 -31.64 -3.48 15.60
N THR A 273 -32.40 -4.14 14.72
CA THR A 273 -33.33 -5.19 15.11
C THR A 273 -32.60 -6.33 15.80
N TYR A 274 -31.51 -6.82 15.20
CA TYR A 274 -30.74 -7.92 15.76
C TYR A 274 -30.14 -7.62 17.13
N ILE A 275 -29.63 -6.40 17.32
CA ILE A 275 -29.05 -5.98 18.59
C ILE A 275 -30.14 -5.88 19.68
N LYS A 276 -31.35 -5.47 19.32
CA LYS A 276 -32.48 -5.25 20.25
C LYS A 276 -33.37 -6.48 20.51
N THR A 277 -33.22 -7.57 19.77
CA THR A 277 -33.97 -8.82 20.00
C THR A 277 -33.14 -9.83 20.80
N PRO A 278 -33.72 -10.74 21.61
CA PRO A 278 -32.97 -11.81 22.26
C PRO A 278 -32.44 -12.84 21.24
N PRO A 279 -31.43 -13.65 21.58
CA PRO A 279 -30.75 -13.75 22.87
C PRO A 279 -29.68 -12.67 23.09
N PHE A 280 -29.51 -12.20 24.34
CA PHE A 280 -28.50 -11.20 24.73
C PHE A 280 -27.29 -11.81 25.45
N GLN A 281 -27.36 -13.09 25.82
CA GLN A 281 -26.34 -13.78 26.60
C GLN A 281 -24.97 -13.75 25.89
N LYS A 282 -23.91 -13.39 26.62
CA LYS A 282 -22.52 -13.19 26.14
C LYS A 282 -22.32 -12.01 25.15
N GLY A 283 -23.35 -11.20 24.92
CA GLY A 283 -23.34 -10.12 23.94
C GLY A 283 -23.67 -10.61 22.52
N LYS A 284 -23.97 -9.66 21.63
CA LYS A 284 -24.35 -9.98 20.24
C LYS A 284 -23.16 -10.47 19.44
N MET A 285 -23.33 -11.57 18.72
CA MET A 285 -22.26 -12.23 17.98
C MET A 285 -22.47 -12.05 16.47
N CYS A 286 -21.39 -11.88 15.73
CA CYS A 286 -21.46 -11.80 14.28
C CYS A 286 -21.82 -13.18 13.70
N HIS A 287 -22.84 -13.24 12.85
CA HIS A 287 -23.30 -14.45 12.18
C HIS A 287 -22.27 -15.13 11.27
N THR A 288 -21.19 -14.42 10.90
CA THR A 288 -20.18 -14.95 9.98
C THR A 288 -18.92 -15.40 10.70
N CYS A 289 -18.35 -14.59 11.58
CA CYS A 289 -17.08 -14.92 12.25
C CYS A 289 -17.21 -15.29 13.73
N GLY A 290 -18.42 -15.25 14.31
CA GLY A 290 -18.63 -15.53 15.73
C GLY A 290 -17.94 -14.54 16.68
N SER A 291 -17.37 -13.45 16.19
CA SER A 291 -16.81 -12.39 17.05
C SER A 291 -17.92 -11.53 17.63
N ARG A 292 -17.75 -11.03 18.85
CA ARG A 292 -18.69 -10.10 19.46
C ARG A 292 -18.80 -8.83 18.62
N ILE A 293 -20.03 -8.43 18.30
CA ILE A 293 -20.32 -7.19 17.59
C ILE A 293 -20.07 -6.03 18.55
N PHE A 294 -19.12 -5.20 18.16
CA PHE A 294 -18.91 -3.88 18.72
C PHE A 294 -19.25 -2.86 17.65
N HIS A 295 -19.89 -1.75 18.04
CA HIS A 295 -20.22 -0.64 17.16
C HIS A 295 -20.49 0.63 17.99
N ASP A 296 -20.07 1.79 17.50
CA ASP A 296 -20.17 3.04 18.27
C ASP A 296 -21.61 3.49 18.54
N LYS A 297 -22.54 3.22 17.60
CA LYS A 297 -23.96 3.56 17.75
C LYS A 297 -24.70 2.69 18.79
N TRP A 298 -24.20 1.49 19.10
CA TRP A 298 -24.85 0.54 20.02
C TRP A 298 -23.95 0.21 21.22
N LYS A 299 -23.57 1.24 21.99
CA LYS A 299 -22.84 1.11 23.26
C LYS A 299 -23.74 0.70 24.43
N LEU A 300 -24.45 -0.41 24.29
CA LEU A 300 -25.34 -0.93 25.33
C LEU A 300 -24.82 -2.26 25.88
N THR A 301 -24.83 -2.41 27.21
CA THR A 301 -24.54 -3.69 27.85
C THR A 301 -25.70 -4.66 27.61
N ALA A 302 -25.40 -5.97 27.60
CA ALA A 302 -26.42 -7.01 27.40
C ALA A 302 -27.57 -6.86 28.40
N GLU A 303 -27.25 -6.59 29.67
CA GLU A 303 -28.20 -6.35 30.76
C GLU A 303 -29.15 -5.18 30.46
N THR A 304 -28.62 -4.06 29.96
CA THR A 304 -29.45 -2.89 29.64
C THR A 304 -30.38 -3.15 28.46
N VAL A 305 -29.91 -3.89 27.45
CA VAL A 305 -30.76 -4.23 26.30
C VAL A 305 -31.84 -5.24 26.70
N GLU A 306 -31.49 -6.21 27.54
CA GLU A 306 -32.42 -7.22 28.06
C GLU A 306 -33.52 -6.58 28.91
N ALA A 307 -33.17 -5.68 29.85
CA ALA A 307 -34.15 -4.96 30.65
C ALA A 307 -35.11 -4.12 29.79
N ARG A 308 -34.60 -3.43 28.75
CA ARG A 308 -35.42 -2.66 27.80
C ARG A 308 -36.35 -3.56 26.98
N TRP A 309 -35.86 -4.73 26.55
CA TRP A 309 -36.65 -5.69 25.81
C TRP A 309 -37.75 -6.31 26.68
N ALA A 310 -37.43 -6.69 27.93
CA ALA A 310 -38.38 -7.22 28.89
C ALA A 310 -39.49 -6.21 29.22
N HIS A 311 -39.13 -4.95 29.44
CA HIS A 311 -40.13 -3.88 29.64
C HIS A 311 -41.01 -3.67 28.40
N LYS A 312 -40.44 -3.71 27.19
CA LYS A 312 -41.23 -3.60 25.96
C LYS A 312 -42.20 -4.78 25.79
N GLN A 313 -41.76 -6.00 26.11
CA GLN A 313 -42.59 -7.20 26.12
C GLN A 313 -43.71 -7.13 27.16
N ALA A 314 -43.42 -6.68 28.38
CA ALA A 314 -44.42 -6.50 29.43
C ALA A 314 -45.51 -5.52 28.99
N LYS A 315 -45.13 -4.35 28.47
CA LYS A 315 -46.07 -3.36 27.94
C LYS A 315 -46.90 -3.89 26.76
N GLN A 316 -46.31 -4.71 25.90
CA GLN A 316 -47.06 -5.32 24.78
C GLN A 316 -48.11 -6.30 25.31
N ARG A 317 -47.77 -7.12 26.32
CA ARG A 317 -48.73 -8.04 26.95
C ARG A 317 -49.87 -7.30 27.63
N GLU A 318 -49.58 -6.21 28.35
CA GLU A 318 -50.62 -5.35 28.93
C GLU A 318 -51.58 -4.79 27.86
N LEU A 319 -51.04 -4.34 26.73
CA LEU A 319 -51.87 -3.85 25.62
C LEU A 319 -52.69 -4.97 24.98
N ASP A 320 -52.10 -6.14 24.77
CA ASP A 320 -52.79 -7.29 24.20
C ASP A 320 -53.91 -7.78 25.15
N GLU A 321 -53.69 -7.78 26.48
CA GLU A 321 -54.70 -8.07 27.49
C GLU A 321 -55.84 -7.05 27.49
N VAL A 322 -55.55 -5.75 27.31
CA VAL A 322 -56.58 -4.71 27.16
C VAL A 322 -57.39 -4.90 25.87
N VAL A 323 -56.75 -5.27 24.77
CA VAL A 323 -57.44 -5.54 23.50
C VAL A 323 -58.35 -6.76 23.63
N ASP A 324 -57.87 -7.85 24.24
CA ASP A 324 -58.65 -9.07 24.49
C ASP A 324 -59.83 -8.81 25.44
N PHE A 325 -59.66 -7.94 26.44
CA PHE A 325 -60.76 -7.50 27.31
C PHE A 325 -61.84 -6.68 26.59
N LEU A 326 -61.48 -5.99 25.51
CA LEU A 326 -62.37 -5.11 24.73
C LEU A 326 -63.01 -5.80 23.51
N SER A 327 -62.62 -7.02 23.16
CA SER A 327 -63.15 -7.82 22.04
C SER A 327 -64.24 -8.80 22.44
#